data_AF-A0A965UV36-F1
#
_entry.id   AF-A0A965UV36-F1
#
_cell.length_a   1.000
_cell.length_b   1.000
_cell.length_c   1.000
_cell.angle_alpha   90.00
_cell.angle_beta   90.00
_cell.angle_gamma   90.00
#
_symmetry.space_group_name_H-M   'P 1'
#
loop_
_entity.id
_entity.type
_entity.pdbx_description
1 polymer ?
#
loop_
_entity_poly.entity_id
_entity_poly.type
_entity_poly.pdbx_seq_one_letter_code
_entity_poly.pdbx_strand_id
1 'polypeptide(L)' 'MSDNLQAKWDNDCQIILEFKLPFRLEDAQAVIEGNLHRAYLLVKYLEREGKVRKIRTNTYETI' A
#
# COMPACT_ATOMS: atom_id res chain seq x y z
N MET A 1 10.19 -21.14 -3.65
CA MET A 1 9.03 -20.52 -4.33
C MET A 1 8.34 -19.44 -3.50
N SER A 2 8.46 -19.44 -2.16
CA SER A 2 7.92 -18.39 -1.29
C SER A 2 8.68 -17.06 -1.35
N ASP A 3 9.99 -17.09 -1.61
CA ASP A 3 10.85 -15.90 -1.57
C ASP A 3 10.44 -14.82 -2.58
N ASN A 4 10.00 -15.23 -3.78
CA ASN A 4 9.58 -14.31 -4.83
C ASN A 4 8.27 -13.57 -4.50
N LEU A 5 7.37 -14.22 -3.76
CA LEU A 5 6.11 -13.60 -3.34
C LEU A 5 6.34 -12.60 -2.22
N GLN A 6 7.22 -12.93 -1.26
CA GLN A 6 7.61 -12.02 -0.20
C GLN A 6 8.36 -10.81 -0.76
N ALA A 7 9.33 -11.02 -1.64
CA ALA A 7 10.07 -9.93 -2.29
C ALA A 7 9.13 -8.99 -3.06
N LYS A 8 8.12 -9.52 -3.76
CA LYS A 8 7.11 -8.70 -4.43
C LYS A 8 6.25 -7.92 -3.43
N TRP A 9 5.83 -8.54 -2.32
CA TRP A 9 5.06 -7.88 -1.28
C TRP A 9 5.83 -6.70 -0.67
N ASP A 10 7.10 -6.92 -0.34
CA ASP A 10 7.96 -5.89 0.25
C ASP A 10 8.20 -4.73 -0.72
N ASN A 11 8.43 -5.04 -2.00
CA ASN A 11 8.56 -4.03 -3.06
C ASN A 11 7.27 -3.22 -3.24
N ASP A 12 6.10 -3.88 -3.29
CA ASP A 12 4.81 -3.18 -3.42
C ASP A 12 4.56 -2.26 -2.21
N CYS A 13 4.94 -2.69 -1.00
CA CYS A 13 4.88 -1.85 0.19
C CYS A 13 5.79 -0.62 0.07
N GLN A 14 7.03 -0.79 -0.40
CA GLN A 14 7.96 0.32 -0.58
C GLN A 14 7.42 1.35 -1.58
N ILE A 15 6.88 0.91 -2.72
CA ILE A 15 6.27 1.79 -3.71
C ILE A 15 5.14 2.63 -3.09
N ILE A 16 4.27 2.03 -2.29
CA ILE A 16 3.19 2.76 -1.61
C ILE A 16 3.75 3.77 -0.59
N LEU A 17 4.86 3.46 0.07
CA LEU A 17 5.44 4.38 1.05
C LEU A 17 6.15 5.59 0.42
N GLU A 18 6.40 5.57 -0.89
CA GLU A 18 6.98 6.71 -1.61
C GLU A 18 5.97 7.84 -1.90
N PHE A 19 4.67 7.62 -1.65
CA PHE A 19 3.67 8.69 -1.80
C PHE A 19 3.99 9.87 -0.85
N LYS A 20 4.21 11.06 -1.44
CA LYS A 20 4.51 12.31 -0.72
C LYS A 20 3.28 13.14 -0.35
N LEU A 21 2.10 12.70 -0.78
CA LEU A 21 0.81 13.32 -0.52
C LEU A 21 -0.17 12.23 -0.07
N PRO A 22 -1.29 12.58 0.58
CA PRO A 22 -2.35 11.63 0.80
C PRO A 22 -2.75 10.96 -0.51
N PHE A 23 -2.78 9.63 -0.50
CA PHE A 23 -3.08 8.81 -1.65
C PHE A 23 -4.39 8.08 -1.43
N ARG A 24 -5.12 7.83 -2.52
CA ARG A 24 -6.29 6.98 -2.49
C ARG A 24 -5.91 5.53 -2.64
N LEU A 25 -6.79 4.64 -2.19
CA LEU A 25 -6.62 3.21 -2.39
C LEU A 25 -6.48 2.83 -3.87
N GLU A 26 -7.19 3.54 -4.74
CA GLU A 26 -7.11 3.35 -6.19
C GLU A 26 -5.75 3.79 -6.76
N ASP A 27 -5.11 4.82 -6.17
CA ASP A 27 -3.76 5.24 -6.56
C ASP A 27 -2.74 4.16 -6.18
N ALA A 28 -2.86 3.59 -4.98
CA ALA A 28 -2.05 2.46 -4.54
C ALA A 28 -2.23 1.24 -5.46
N GLN A 29 -3.45 0.97 -5.91
CA GLN A 29 -3.74 -0.09 -6.89
C GLN A 29 -3.06 0.15 -8.24
N ALA A 30 -3.10 1.39 -8.74
CA ALA A 30 -2.51 1.74 -10.02
C ALA A 30 -0.99 1.54 -10.03
N VAL A 31 -0.29 1.87 -8.93
CA VAL A 31 1.18 1.81 -8.86
C VAL A 31 1.75 0.41 -8.62
N ILE A 32 1.03 -0.47 -7.91
CA ILE A 32 1.50 -1.85 -7.66
C ILE A 32 1.12 -2.83 -8.79
N GLU A 33 0.51 -2.33 -9.87
CA GLU A 33 -0.03 -3.13 -11.00
C GLU A 33 -0.89 -4.33 -10.54
N GLY A 34 -1.63 -4.13 -9.45
CA GLY A 34 -2.39 -5.16 -8.76
C GLY A 34 -3.90 -5.00 -8.92
N ASN A 35 -4.65 -5.89 -8.27
CA ASN A 35 -6.09 -5.68 -8.09
C ASN A 35 -6.37 -4.85 -6.82
N LEU A 36 -7.57 -4.28 -6.75
CA LEU A 36 -7.96 -3.40 -5.65
C LEU A 36 -7.92 -4.11 -4.28
N HIS A 37 -8.19 -5.42 -4.26
CA HIS A 37 -8.12 -6.22 -3.04
C HIS A 37 -6.69 -6.35 -2.50
N ARG A 38 -5.70 -6.56 -3.38
CA ARG A 38 -4.27 -6.60 -3.01
C ARG A 38 -3.81 -5.25 -2.47
N ALA A 39 -4.15 -4.16 -3.14
CA ALA A 39 -3.86 -2.80 -2.66
C ALA A 39 -4.46 -2.57 -1.27
N TYR A 40 -5.71 -3.03 -1.05
CA TYR A 40 -6.37 -2.93 0.24
C TYR A 40 -5.62 -3.69 1.34
N LEU A 41 -5.20 -4.93 1.07
CA LEU A 41 -4.43 -5.72 2.03
C LEU A 41 -3.09 -5.07 2.38
N LEU A 42 -2.36 -4.56 1.39
CA LEU A 42 -1.08 -3.86 1.59
C LEU A 42 -1.26 -2.60 2.42
N VAL A 43 -2.22 -1.75 2.08
CA VAL A 43 -2.48 -0.51 2.83
C VAL A 43 -2.93 -0.82 4.26
N LYS A 44 -3.76 -1.86 4.47
CA LYS A 44 -4.17 -2.28 5.82
C LYS A 44 -3.01 -2.85 6.63
N TYR A 45 -2.09 -3.55 5.98
CA TYR A 45 -0.86 -4.01 6.61
C TYR A 45 0.00 -2.82 7.04
N LEU A 46 0.27 -1.87 6.13
CA LEU A 46 1.04 -0.66 6.43
C LEU A 46 0.39 0.20 7.53
N GLU A 47 -0.95 0.23 7.60
CA GLU A 47 -1.70 0.94 8.65
C GLU A 47 -1.48 0.29 10.02
N ARG A 48 -1.47 -1.05 10.08
CA ARG A 48 -1.16 -1.80 11.32
C ARG A 48 0.28 -1.61 11.76
N GLU A 49 1.22 -1.51 10.83
CA GLU A 49 2.63 -1.23 11.08
C GLU A 49 2.90 0.25 11.44
N GLY A 50 1.86 1.11 11.42
CA GLY A 50 1.97 2.53 11.76
C GLY A 50 2.69 3.39 10.71
N LYS A 51 2.88 2.86 9.49
CA LYS A 51 3.57 3.57 8.39
C LYS A 51 2.62 4.43 7.54
N VAL A 52 1.32 4.15 7.61
CA VAL A 52 0.28 4.98 7.01
C VAL A 52 -0.86 5.17 7.98
N ARG A 53 -1.62 6.25 7.85
CA ARG A 53 -2.88 6.45 8.58
C ARG A 53 -4.02 6.77 7.64
N LYS A 54 -5.21 6.26 7.95
CA LYS A 54 -6.43 6.63 7.24
C LYS A 54 -6.87 8.03 7.63
N ILE A 55 -7.03 8.91 6.64
CA ILE A 55 -7.52 10.27 6.88
C ILE A 55 -8.97 10.47 6.46
N ARG A 56 -9.43 9.72 5.45
CA ARG A 56 -10.81 9.75 4.92
C ARG A 56 -11.18 8.38 4.34
N THR A 57 -12.43 8.22 3.90
CA THR A 57 -12.85 7.03 3.15
C THR A 57 -11.92 6.82 1.95
N ASN A 58 -11.36 5.61 1.84
CA ASN A 58 -10.39 5.20 0.81
C ASN A 58 -9.17 6.10 0.65
N THR A 59 -8.82 6.96 1.62
CA THR A 59 -7.69 7.89 1.52
C THR A 59 -6.79 7.76 2.74
N TYR A 60 -5.50 7.63 2.48
CA TYR A 60 -4.46 7.38 3.47
C TYR A 60 -3.30 8.35 3.25
N GLU A 61 -2.48 8.55 4.28
CA GLU A 61 -1.22 9.28 4.16
C GLU A 61 -0.10 8.50 4.85
N THR A 62 1.10 8.64 4.32
CA THR A 62 2.35 8.07 4.86
C THR A 62 2.80 8.87 6.11
N ILE A 63 3.37 8.16 7.09
CA ILE A 63 3.85 8.72 8.37
C ILE A 63 5.37 8.57 8.46
#